data_AF-A0A8J7QGU9-F1
#
_entry.id   AF-A0A8J7QGU9-F1
#
_cell.length_a   1.000
_cell.length_b   1.000
_cell.length_c   1.000
_cell.angle_alpha   90.00
_cell.angle_beta   90.00
_cell.angle_gamma   90.00
#
_symmetry.space_group_name_H-M   'P 1'
#
loop_
_entity.id
_entity.type
_entity.pdbx_description
1 polymer ?
#
loop_
_entity_poly.entity_id
_entity_poly.type
_entity_poly.pdbx_seq_one_letter_code
_entity_poly.pdbx_strand_id
1 'polypeptide(L)'
;MASIKDANEILKVVKNPNLLLNWNWEWGPYHLDVAARWLPRKGFKILPKIFDANYRPGTVGDEGDKLIVKVHGCTIRSEDGWEPMPVWHDQVLQIPETREELKRIVEGNVLDMGFEDEVVREMERVHGKGGVCYKADKESLDEDNYTLKMLGEILTMLADCVDQVTRNKGLPPSFEFFIHE
;
A
#
# COMPACT_ATOMS: atom_id res chain seq x y z
N MET A 1 -10.66 -9.54 13.04
CA MET A 1 -11.41 -10.73 12.54
C MET A 1 -12.62 -10.28 11.73
N ALA A 2 -12.44 -10.12 10.41
CA ALA A 2 -13.52 -9.79 9.48
C ALA A 2 -14.55 -10.93 9.43
N SER A 3 -15.84 -10.64 9.60
CA SER A 3 -16.86 -11.68 9.49
C SER A 3 -17.09 -12.03 8.01
N ILE A 4 -17.50 -13.26 7.70
CA ILE A 4 -17.95 -13.67 6.34
C ILE A 4 -19.01 -12.68 5.80
N LYS A 5 -19.79 -12.07 6.70
CA LYS A 5 -20.76 -11.04 6.38
C LYS A 5 -20.09 -9.75 5.88
N ASP A 6 -19.01 -9.29 6.51
CA ASP A 6 -18.28 -8.09 6.08
C ASP A 6 -17.59 -8.30 4.73
N ALA A 7 -16.97 -9.47 4.54
CA ALA A 7 -16.40 -9.86 3.26
C ALA A 7 -17.48 -9.91 2.16
N ASN A 8 -18.66 -10.49 2.43
CA ASN A 8 -19.78 -10.51 1.48
C ASN A 8 -20.30 -9.11 1.13
N GLU A 9 -20.30 -8.16 2.07
CA GLU A 9 -20.72 -6.78 1.78
C GLU A 9 -19.69 -6.04 0.94
N ILE A 10 -18.40 -6.22 1.21
CA ILE A 10 -17.33 -5.70 0.34
C ILE A 10 -17.47 -6.29 -1.06
N LEU A 11 -17.65 -7.62 -1.18
CA LEU A 11 -17.83 -8.29 -2.48
C LEU A 11 -19.08 -7.84 -3.25
N LYS A 12 -20.15 -7.41 -2.58
CA LYS A 12 -21.33 -6.82 -3.25
C LYS A 12 -21.05 -5.46 -3.87
N VAL A 13 -20.13 -4.70 -3.29
CA VAL A 13 -19.73 -3.38 -3.81
C VAL A 13 -18.68 -3.53 -4.89
N VAL A 14 -17.78 -4.51 -4.76
CA VAL A 14 -16.79 -4.88 -5.78
C VAL A 14 -17.53 -5.50 -6.98
N LYS A 15 -17.84 -4.67 -7.98
CA LYS A 15 -18.60 -5.05 -9.19
C LYS A 15 -18.02 -6.24 -9.95
N ASN A 16 -16.71 -6.50 -9.81
CA ASN A 16 -16.05 -7.67 -10.35
C ASN A 16 -15.01 -8.20 -9.34
N PRO A 17 -15.32 -9.24 -8.56
CA PRO A 17 -14.38 -9.80 -7.58
C PRO A 17 -13.17 -10.50 -8.22
N ASN A 18 -13.21 -10.78 -9.53
CA ASN A 18 -12.02 -11.23 -10.25
C ASN A 18 -10.97 -10.11 -10.40
N LEU A 19 -11.31 -8.86 -10.13
CA LEU A 19 -10.30 -7.82 -9.95
C LEU A 19 -9.40 -8.20 -8.77
N LEU A 20 -9.97 -8.55 -7.60
CA LEU A 20 -9.20 -8.98 -6.42
C LEU A 20 -8.33 -10.23 -6.68
N LEU A 21 -8.75 -11.12 -7.59
CA LEU A 21 -8.05 -12.38 -7.93
C LEU A 21 -7.04 -12.26 -9.09
N ASN A 22 -7.19 -11.27 -9.97
CA ASN A 22 -6.29 -11.03 -11.11
C ASN A 22 -5.27 -9.90 -10.85
N TRP A 23 -5.19 -9.39 -9.61
CA TRP A 23 -4.18 -8.41 -9.22
C TRP A 23 -2.84 -9.10 -8.96
N ASN A 24 -2.15 -9.46 -10.04
CA ASN A 24 -0.70 -9.61 -10.00
C ASN A 24 -0.13 -8.21 -9.80
N TRP A 25 -0.04 -7.76 -8.55
CA TRP A 25 0.78 -6.63 -8.17
C TRP A 25 2.24 -7.07 -8.31
N GLU A 26 3.01 -6.43 -9.20
CA GLU A 26 4.31 -6.95 -9.65
C GLU A 26 5.52 -6.32 -8.93
N TRP A 27 5.30 -5.41 -7.98
CA TRP A 27 6.41 -4.86 -7.20
C TRP A 27 6.95 -5.89 -6.22
N GLY A 28 8.16 -6.35 -6.51
CA GLY A 28 8.98 -7.10 -5.57
C GLY A 28 9.56 -6.24 -4.43
N PRO A 29 10.27 -6.87 -3.47
CA PRO A 29 10.81 -6.24 -2.27
C PRO A 29 11.55 -4.92 -2.53
N TYR A 30 12.38 -4.87 -3.57
CA TYR A 30 13.21 -3.70 -3.87
C TYR A 30 12.38 -2.46 -4.23
N HIS A 31 11.27 -2.64 -4.93
CA HIS A 31 10.37 -1.53 -5.29
C HIS A 31 9.63 -1.01 -4.06
N LEU A 32 9.18 -1.91 -3.18
CA LEU A 32 8.52 -1.55 -1.92
C LEU A 32 9.46 -0.76 -1.00
N ASP A 33 10.69 -1.26 -0.82
CA ASP A 33 11.73 -0.61 -0.02
C ASP A 33 12.09 0.79 -0.55
N VAL A 34 12.22 0.92 -1.87
CA VAL A 34 12.49 2.22 -2.49
C VAL A 34 11.28 3.13 -2.37
N ALA A 35 10.06 2.64 -2.60
CA ALA A 35 8.84 3.44 -2.48
C ALA A 35 8.66 4.01 -1.06
N ALA A 36 8.94 3.21 -0.03
CA ALA A 36 8.90 3.64 1.37
C ALA A 36 9.84 4.82 1.67
N ARG A 37 10.98 4.92 0.97
CA ARG A 37 11.96 6.01 1.14
C ARG A 37 11.80 7.15 0.14
N TRP A 38 11.23 6.87 -1.03
CA TRP A 38 11.09 7.82 -2.13
C TRP A 38 9.86 8.70 -1.99
N LEU A 39 8.70 8.09 -1.72
CA LEU A 39 7.42 8.80 -1.62
C LEU A 39 7.38 9.90 -0.54
N PRO A 40 8.07 9.80 0.61
CA PRO A 40 8.19 10.91 1.55
C PRO A 40 8.76 12.19 0.93
N ARG A 41 9.70 12.05 -0.02
CA ARG A 41 10.30 13.19 -0.74
C ARG A 41 9.30 13.86 -1.69
N LYS A 42 8.24 13.15 -2.06
CA LYS A 42 7.10 13.65 -2.84
C LYS A 42 5.95 14.12 -1.94
N GLY A 43 6.16 14.20 -0.62
CA GLY A 43 5.18 14.70 0.34
C GLY A 43 4.10 13.68 0.71
N PHE A 44 4.33 12.39 0.48
CA PHE A 44 3.46 11.33 1.00
C PHE A 44 3.86 10.99 2.44
N LYS A 45 2.88 10.80 3.30
CA LYS A 45 3.02 10.58 4.74
C LYS A 45 2.56 9.18 5.16
N ILE A 46 1.49 8.67 4.56
CA ILE A 46 0.86 7.40 4.97
C ILE A 46 1.27 6.24 4.06
N LEU A 47 1.12 6.38 2.74
CA LEU A 47 1.48 5.33 1.77
C LEU A 47 2.91 4.78 1.93
N PRO A 48 3.95 5.59 2.21
CA PRO A 48 5.30 5.06 2.39
C PRO A 48 5.39 4.04 3.54
N LYS A 49 4.56 4.19 4.57
CA LYS A 49 4.51 3.27 5.71
C LYS A 49 3.80 1.98 5.37
N ILE A 50 2.77 2.05 4.52
CA ILE A 50 2.07 0.88 3.99
C ILE A 50 3.04 -0.01 3.19
N PHE A 51 3.98 0.60 2.45
CA PHE A 51 5.02 -0.12 1.71
C PHE A 51 6.20 -0.61 2.56
N ASP A 52 6.37 -0.08 3.77
CA ASP A 52 7.44 -0.50 4.67
C ASP A 52 7.04 -1.80 5.39
N ALA A 53 7.57 -2.93 4.91
CA ALA A 53 7.35 -4.26 5.50
C ALA A 53 7.81 -4.35 6.97
N ASN A 54 8.71 -3.47 7.40
CA ASN A 54 9.24 -3.41 8.75
C ASN A 54 8.55 -2.34 9.61
N TYR A 55 7.52 -1.67 9.09
CA TYR A 55 6.83 -0.61 9.80
C TYR A 55 6.34 -1.08 11.17
N ARG A 56 6.53 -0.23 12.18
CA ARG A 56 6.04 -0.42 13.54
C ARG A 56 5.27 0.84 13.96
N PRO A 57 3.96 0.74 14.26
CA PRO A 57 3.18 1.92 14.61
C PRO A 57 3.71 2.56 15.90
N GLY A 58 3.90 3.88 15.88
CA GLY A 58 4.36 4.70 16.99
C GLY A 58 5.88 4.81 17.13
N THR A 59 6.67 4.17 16.27
CA THR A 59 8.15 4.19 16.38
C THR A 59 8.80 5.26 15.51
N VAL A 60 8.16 5.66 14.41
CA VAL A 60 8.71 6.66 13.47
C VAL A 60 8.55 8.08 14.03
N GLY A 61 7.43 8.37 14.71
CA GLY A 61 7.16 9.65 15.38
C GLY A 61 6.85 10.83 14.45
N ASP A 62 6.77 10.60 13.14
CA ASP A 62 6.38 11.61 12.16
C ASP A 62 4.86 11.83 12.13
N GLU A 63 4.40 12.75 11.27
CA GLU A 63 2.97 13.09 11.18
C GLU A 63 2.12 11.92 10.68
N GLY A 64 2.59 11.16 9.69
CA GLY A 64 1.87 10.00 9.17
C GLY A 64 1.72 8.90 10.22
N ASP A 65 2.76 8.68 11.01
CA ASP A 65 2.77 7.69 12.10
C ASP A 65 1.75 8.08 13.17
N LYS A 66 1.72 9.37 13.55
CA LYS A 66 0.73 9.90 14.49
C LYS A 66 -0.70 9.71 14.00
N LEU A 67 -0.96 9.93 12.70
CA LEU A 67 -2.28 9.72 12.11
C LEU A 67 -2.69 8.24 12.15
N ILE A 68 -1.78 7.33 11.80
CA ILE A 68 -2.02 5.88 11.82
C ILE A 68 -2.30 5.39 13.25
N VAL A 69 -1.46 5.81 14.22
CA VAL A 69 -1.62 5.43 15.63
C VAL A 69 -2.95 5.95 16.19
N LYS A 70 -3.32 7.21 15.89
CA LYS A 70 -4.54 7.83 16.39
C LYS A 70 -5.80 7.03 16.03
N VAL A 71 -5.84 6.45 14.83
CA VAL A 71 -6.99 5.66 14.36
C VAL A 71 -6.82 4.15 14.60
N HIS A 72 -5.72 3.73 15.22
CA HIS A 72 -5.34 2.32 15.34
C HIS A 72 -5.31 1.60 13.97
N GLY A 73 -4.84 2.30 12.93
CA GLY A 73 -4.88 1.82 11.54
C GLY A 73 -3.87 0.72 11.21
N CYS A 74 -2.98 0.39 12.14
CA CYS A 74 -2.04 -0.72 11.99
C CYS A 74 -1.74 -1.38 13.35
N THR A 75 -1.59 -2.69 13.33
CA THR A 75 -1.06 -3.50 14.44
C THR A 75 0.06 -4.41 13.95
N ILE A 76 0.86 -4.92 14.87
CA ILE A 76 1.88 -5.94 14.55
C ILE A 76 1.30 -7.32 14.82
N ARG A 77 1.34 -8.18 13.82
CA ARG A 77 1.07 -9.61 13.99
C ARG A 77 2.39 -10.32 14.22
N SER A 78 2.47 -11.08 15.30
CA SER A 78 3.57 -11.97 15.63
C SER A 78 3.03 -13.38 15.78
N GLU A 79 3.42 -14.28 14.88
CA GLU A 79 3.12 -15.72 14.96
C GLU A 79 4.42 -16.48 15.23
N ASP A 80 4.35 -17.59 15.95
CA ASP A 80 5.53 -18.38 16.31
C ASP A 80 6.27 -18.86 15.04
N GLY A 81 7.54 -18.47 14.92
CA GLY A 81 8.40 -18.84 13.80
C GLY A 81 8.39 -17.89 12.60
N TRP A 82 7.62 -16.80 12.65
CA TRP A 82 7.57 -15.78 11.59
C TRP A 82 8.08 -14.43 12.07
N GLU A 83 8.70 -13.66 11.18
CA GLU A 83 9.06 -12.28 11.49
C GLU A 83 7.79 -11.45 11.72
N PRO A 84 7.76 -10.56 12.72
CA PRO A 84 6.59 -9.72 12.96
C PRO A 84 6.30 -8.82 11.76
N MET A 85 5.05 -8.77 11.31
CA MET A 85 4.65 -7.99 10.14
C MET A 85 3.53 -6.98 10.47
N PRO A 86 3.52 -5.82 9.79
CA PRO A 86 2.43 -4.87 9.91
C PRO A 86 1.15 -5.43 9.27
N VAL A 87 0.07 -5.39 10.04
CA VAL A 87 -1.29 -5.66 9.56
C VAL A 87 -2.04 -4.35 9.57
N TRP A 88 -2.57 -3.98 8.41
CA TRP A 88 -3.31 -2.74 8.18
C TRP A 88 -4.80 -2.98 8.37
N HIS A 89 -5.44 -2.06 9.08
CA HIS A 89 -6.88 -2.11 9.34
C HIS A 89 -7.61 -1.09 8.47
N ASP A 90 -8.89 -1.33 8.20
CA ASP A 90 -9.74 -0.47 7.37
C ASP A 90 -9.72 1.01 7.76
N GLN A 91 -9.47 1.34 9.04
CA GLN A 91 -9.41 2.71 9.54
C GLN A 91 -8.30 3.53 8.89
N VAL A 92 -7.19 2.92 8.45
CA VAL A 92 -6.11 3.65 7.77
C VAL A 92 -6.58 4.27 6.46
N LEU A 93 -7.51 3.60 5.78
CA LEU A 93 -8.09 4.08 4.52
C LEU A 93 -9.12 5.19 4.75
N GLN A 94 -9.62 5.35 5.98
CA GLN A 94 -10.58 6.41 6.32
C GLN A 94 -9.89 7.73 6.70
N ILE A 95 -8.56 7.74 6.86
CA ILE A 95 -7.78 8.96 7.12
C ILE A 95 -7.87 9.87 5.87
N PRO A 96 -8.24 11.16 6.01
CA PRO A 96 -8.33 12.09 4.87
C PRO A 96 -7.03 12.19 4.06
N GLU A 97 -5.88 12.22 4.73
CA GLU A 97 -4.56 12.25 4.10
C GLU A 97 -4.30 11.00 3.26
N THR A 98 -4.74 9.81 3.70
CA THR A 98 -4.67 8.59 2.88
C THR A 98 -5.47 8.76 1.61
N ARG A 99 -6.68 9.34 1.67
CA ARG A 99 -7.53 9.57 0.49
C ARG A 99 -6.91 10.54 -0.50
N GLU A 100 -6.30 11.61 0.00
CA GLU A 100 -5.59 12.58 -0.84
C GLU A 100 -4.38 11.94 -1.52
N GLU A 101 -3.61 11.13 -0.80
CA GLU A 101 -2.48 10.38 -1.36
C GLU A 101 -2.91 9.37 -2.42
N LEU A 102 -3.97 8.60 -2.16
CA LEU A 102 -4.55 7.65 -3.12
C LEU A 102 -5.03 8.38 -4.38
N LYS A 103 -5.73 9.51 -4.24
CA LYS A 103 -6.16 10.32 -5.38
C LYS A 103 -4.98 10.77 -6.23
N ARG A 104 -3.88 11.22 -5.60
CA ARG A 104 -2.68 11.67 -6.31
C ARG A 104 -2.03 10.58 -7.16
N ILE A 105 -1.97 9.33 -6.67
CA ILE A 105 -1.42 8.21 -7.46
C ILE A 105 -2.37 7.72 -8.55
N VAL A 106 -3.69 7.83 -8.36
CA VAL A 106 -4.67 7.45 -9.39
C VAL A 106 -4.72 8.45 -10.54
N GLU A 107 -4.61 9.74 -10.22
CA GLU A 107 -4.76 10.83 -11.19
C GLU A 107 -3.47 11.24 -11.90
N GLY A 108 -2.29 10.82 -11.40
CA GLY A 108 -1.02 11.25 -11.98
C GLY A 108 0.12 10.25 -11.83
N ASN A 109 1.17 10.48 -12.62
CA ASN A 109 2.43 9.74 -12.52
C ASN A 109 3.27 10.36 -11.40
N VAL A 110 3.47 9.61 -10.32
CA VAL A 110 4.16 10.06 -9.11
C VAL A 110 5.64 9.70 -9.13
N LEU A 111 5.97 8.61 -9.81
CA LEU A 111 7.33 8.11 -9.94
C LEU A 111 8.00 8.82 -11.12
N ASP A 112 9.30 9.01 -11.00
CA ASP A 112 10.15 9.56 -12.05
C ASP A 112 11.42 8.70 -12.18
N MET A 113 12.27 9.01 -13.15
CA MET A 113 13.51 8.26 -13.39
C MET A 113 14.43 8.16 -12.16
N GLY A 114 14.32 9.09 -11.19
CA GLY A 114 15.08 8.99 -9.96
C GLY A 114 14.63 7.85 -9.05
N PHE A 115 13.36 7.46 -9.12
CA PHE A 115 12.85 6.25 -8.46
C PHE A 115 13.47 5.00 -9.08
N GLU A 116 13.41 4.87 -10.42
CA GLU A 116 14.03 3.76 -11.16
C GLU A 116 15.52 3.60 -10.86
N ASP A 117 16.24 4.72 -10.84
CA ASP A 117 17.67 4.74 -10.50
C ASP A 117 17.93 4.28 -9.06
N GLU A 118 16.99 4.51 -8.13
CA GLU A 118 17.09 3.98 -6.77
C GLU A 118 16.75 2.49 -6.69
N VAL A 119 15.79 2.00 -7.48
CA VAL A 119 15.50 0.57 -7.62
C VAL A 119 16.72 -0.19 -8.13
N VAL A 120 17.34 0.28 -9.22
CA VAL A 120 18.59 -0.33 -9.74
C VAL A 120 19.67 -0.34 -8.67
N ARG A 121 19.88 0.79 -7.97
CA ARG A 121 20.90 0.88 -6.91
C ARG A 121 20.63 -0.07 -5.76
N GLU A 122 19.38 -0.24 -5.36
CA GLU A 122 18.99 -1.18 -4.31
C GLU A 122 19.25 -2.63 -4.74
N MET A 123 18.86 -2.99 -5.96
CA MET A 123 19.12 -4.33 -6.50
C MET A 123 20.62 -4.61 -6.65
N GLU A 124 21.41 -3.65 -7.13
CA GLU A 124 22.87 -3.78 -7.24
C GLU A 124 23.55 -3.87 -5.87
N ARG A 125 23.01 -3.20 -4.85
CA ARG A 125 23.50 -3.29 -3.46
C ARG A 125 23.35 -4.72 -2.92
N VAL A 126 22.25 -5.40 -3.25
CA VAL A 126 21.94 -6.74 -2.74
C VAL A 126 22.59 -7.85 -3.58
N HIS A 127 22.58 -7.72 -4.90
CA HIS A 127 23.05 -8.76 -5.83
C HIS A 127 24.44 -8.52 -6.43
N GLY A 128 25.02 -7.35 -6.18
CA GLY A 128 26.24 -6.91 -6.85
C GLY A 128 25.97 -6.25 -8.20
N LYS A 129 26.90 -5.40 -8.62
CA LYS A 129 26.80 -4.62 -9.86
C LYS A 129 26.69 -5.54 -11.08
N GLY A 130 25.66 -5.35 -11.90
CA GLY A 130 25.37 -6.19 -13.08
C GLY A 130 24.81 -7.59 -12.76
N GLY A 131 24.47 -7.87 -11.50
CA GLY A 131 23.85 -9.12 -11.07
C GLY A 131 22.33 -9.22 -11.33
N VAL A 132 21.73 -8.17 -11.89
CA VAL A 132 20.29 -8.05 -12.16
C VAL A 132 20.05 -7.57 -13.58
N CYS A 133 18.98 -8.08 -14.21
CA CYS A 133 18.56 -7.71 -15.57
C CYS A 133 17.64 -6.47 -15.61
N TYR A 134 17.29 -5.92 -14.44
CA TYR A 134 16.44 -4.72 -14.36
C TYR A 134 17.16 -3.49 -14.92
N LYS A 135 16.47 -2.69 -15.72
CA LYS A 135 17.02 -1.50 -16.35
C LYS A 135 16.09 -0.32 -16.11
N ALA A 136 16.62 0.71 -15.48
CA ALA A 136 15.95 2.00 -15.33
C ALA A 136 15.80 2.66 -16.71
N ASP A 137 14.60 2.59 -17.29
CA ASP A 137 14.25 3.34 -18.48
C ASP A 137 12.76 3.74 -18.48
N LYS A 138 12.31 4.31 -19.60
CA LYS A 138 10.94 4.83 -19.69
C LYS A 138 9.90 3.70 -19.62
N GLU A 139 10.21 2.54 -20.17
CA GLU A 139 9.27 1.42 -20.20
C GLU A 139 9.05 0.89 -18.79
N SER A 140 10.13 0.65 -18.03
CA SER A 140 10.03 0.25 -16.62
C SER A 140 9.32 1.30 -15.77
N LEU A 141 9.60 2.59 -15.98
CA LEU A 141 8.93 3.67 -15.25
C LEU A 141 7.42 3.77 -15.56
N ASP A 142 7.03 3.56 -16.82
CA ASP A 142 5.63 3.59 -17.23
C ASP A 142 4.89 2.36 -16.61
N GLU A 143 5.53 1.19 -16.56
CA GLU A 143 5.05 -0.01 -15.88
C GLU A 143 4.91 0.19 -14.35
N ASP A 144 5.88 0.81 -13.71
CA ASP A 144 5.86 1.07 -12.26
C ASP A 144 4.81 2.11 -11.88
N ASN A 145 4.64 3.17 -12.67
CA ASN A 145 3.54 4.11 -12.46
C ASN A 145 2.18 3.44 -12.69
N TYR A 146 2.06 2.57 -13.70
CA TYR A 146 0.85 1.81 -13.94
C TYR A 146 0.53 0.88 -12.76
N THR A 147 1.54 0.16 -12.26
CA THR A 147 1.43 -0.71 -11.09
C THR A 147 0.96 0.10 -9.90
N LEU A 148 1.67 1.16 -9.50
CA LEU A 148 1.30 2.03 -8.37
C LEU A 148 -0.13 2.58 -8.49
N LYS A 149 -0.53 3.00 -9.69
CA LYS A 149 -1.89 3.46 -9.97
C LYS A 149 -2.92 2.38 -9.74
N MET A 150 -2.67 1.15 -10.19
CA MET A 150 -3.58 0.02 -9.95
C MET A 150 -3.81 -0.20 -8.45
N LEU A 151 -2.77 -0.20 -7.60
CA LEU A 151 -2.98 -0.26 -6.14
C LEU A 151 -3.72 0.95 -5.59
N GLY A 152 -3.46 2.14 -6.12
CA GLY A 152 -4.23 3.33 -5.78
C GLY A 152 -5.72 3.16 -6.02
N GLU A 153 -6.09 2.61 -7.18
CA GLU A 153 -7.49 2.33 -7.54
C GLU A 153 -8.08 1.26 -6.63
N ILE A 154 -7.31 0.24 -6.29
CA ILE A 154 -7.70 -0.85 -5.37
C ILE A 154 -8.03 -0.32 -3.99
N LEU A 155 -7.08 0.40 -3.38
CA LEU A 155 -7.23 0.94 -2.04
C LEU A 155 -8.36 1.99 -2.02
N THR A 156 -8.51 2.78 -3.09
CA THR A 156 -9.64 3.71 -3.23
C THR A 156 -10.98 2.97 -3.26
N MET A 157 -11.08 1.89 -4.06
CA MET A 157 -12.29 1.07 -4.13
C MET A 157 -12.63 0.46 -2.77
N LEU A 158 -11.65 -0.12 -2.07
CA LEU A 158 -11.85 -0.69 -0.73
C LEU A 158 -12.35 0.37 0.26
N ALA A 159 -11.78 1.56 0.18
CA ALA A 159 -12.13 2.66 1.06
C ALA A 159 -13.54 3.21 0.74
N ASP A 160 -13.95 3.24 -0.53
CA ASP A 160 -15.33 3.54 -0.92
C ASP A 160 -16.33 2.46 -0.47
N CYS A 161 -15.91 1.19 -0.42
CA CYS A 161 -16.73 0.10 0.12
C CYS A 161 -17.00 0.33 1.62
N VAL A 162 -15.99 0.73 2.39
CA VAL A 162 -16.14 1.09 3.81
C VAL A 162 -17.19 2.17 3.98
N ASP A 163 -17.12 3.24 3.18
CA ASP A 163 -18.07 4.36 3.26
C ASP A 163 -19.51 3.95 2.91
N GLN A 164 -19.67 3.10 1.90
CA GLN A 164 -20.98 2.59 1.49
C GLN A 164 -21.61 1.68 2.55
N VAL A 165 -20.83 0.75 3.11
CA VAL A 165 -21.32 -0.17 4.15
C VAL A 165 -21.66 0.60 5.43
N THR A 166 -20.80 1.55 5.84
CA THR A 166 -21.05 2.41 7.01
C THR A 166 -22.35 3.19 6.86
N ARG A 167 -22.60 3.80 5.68
CA ARG A 167 -23.84 4.53 5.40
C ARG A 167 -25.08 3.63 5.44
N ASN A 168 -24.99 2.42 4.91
CA ASN A 168 -26.14 1.53 4.77
C ASN A 168 -26.50 0.79 6.06
N LYS A 169 -25.52 0.49 6.92
CA LYS A 169 -25.71 -0.39 8.10
C LYS A 169 -25.41 0.28 9.44
N GLY A 170 -24.87 1.50 9.43
CA GLY A 170 -24.48 2.23 10.63
C GLY A 170 -23.22 1.71 11.33
N LEU A 171 -22.59 0.65 10.80
CA LEU A 171 -21.35 0.08 11.31
C LEU A 171 -20.37 -0.13 10.14
N PRO A 172 -19.10 0.30 10.25
CA PRO A 172 -18.10 0.06 9.24
C PRO A 172 -17.76 -1.44 9.16
N PRO A 173 -17.47 -1.97 7.95
CA PRO A 173 -16.96 -3.32 7.81
C PRO A 173 -15.54 -3.36 8.39
N SER A 174 -15.24 -4.35 9.22
CA SER A 174 -13.88 -4.56 9.71
C SER A 174 -13.15 -5.52 8.79
N PHE A 175 -12.01 -5.09 8.25
CA PHE A 175 -11.10 -5.97 7.55
C PHE A 175 -9.64 -5.60 7.80
N GLU A 176 -8.80 -6.60 7.61
CA GLU A 176 -7.36 -6.53 7.74
C GLU A 176 -6.74 -6.81 6.38
N PHE A 177 -5.68 -6.10 6.02
CA PHE A 177 -4.87 -6.36 4.84
C PHE A 177 -3.39 -6.23 5.17
N PHE A 178 -2.55 -6.88 4.37
CA PHE A 178 -1.10 -6.80 4.47
C PHE A 178 -0.54 -6.83 3.05
N ILE A 179 0.59 -6.15 2.85
CA ILE A 179 1.36 -6.25 1.61
C ILE A 179 2.38 -7.36 1.84
N HIS A 180 2.30 -8.41 1.02
CA HIS A 180 3.25 -9.52 1.02
C HIS A 180 3.94 -9.58 -0.33
N GLU A 181 5.19 -10.04 -0.32
CA GLU A 181 6.01 -10.31 -1.50
C GLU A 181 5.56 -11.58 -2.25
#